data_AF-A0A0Q4XC73-F1
#
_entry.id   AF-A0A0Q4XC73-F1
#
_cell.length_a   1.000
_cell.length_b   1.000
_cell.length_c   1.000
_cell.angle_alpha   90.00
_cell.angle_beta   90.00
_cell.angle_gamma   90.00
#
_symmetry.space_group_name_H-M   'P 1'
#
loop_
_entity.id
_entity.type
_entity.pdbx_description
1 polymer ?
#
loop_
_entity_poly.entity_id
_entity_poly.type
_entity_poly.pdbx_seq_one_letter_code
_entity_poly.pdbx_strand_id
1 'polypeptide(L)' 'MTDTTRGDRAHAASAAGGAGNRLSSMNTMLAEWAAGAACKSDTLIERFEQMGYSVRGKTKEEIEEVLRCPPTGPEGRT' A
#
# COMPACT_ATOMS: atom_id res chain seq x y z
N MET A 1 -1.36 -15.94 44.21
CA MET A 1 -1.76 -16.72 43.02
C MET A 1 -3.25 -16.52 42.85
N THR A 2 -3.84 -15.87 41.87
CA THR A 2 -3.50 -15.31 40.54
C THR A 2 -4.47 -14.12 40.38
N ASP A 3 -4.14 -13.01 39.73
CA ASP A 3 -4.41 -12.78 38.31
C ASP A 3 -4.03 -11.32 38.02
N THR A 4 -2.92 -11.05 37.32
CA THR A 4 -2.51 -9.69 36.92
C THR A 4 -2.07 -9.70 35.46
N THR A 5 -2.67 -10.55 34.64
CA THR A 5 -2.25 -10.73 33.23
C THR A 5 -3.39 -10.45 32.24
N ARG A 6 -4.48 -9.80 32.68
CA ARG A 6 -5.62 -9.46 31.81
C ARG A 6 -5.62 -8.03 31.25
N GLY A 7 -4.90 -7.10 31.89
CA GLY A 7 -4.91 -5.68 31.50
C GLY A 7 -4.01 -5.31 30.31
N ASP A 8 -2.93 -6.05 30.09
CA ASP A 8 -1.85 -5.63 29.16
C ASP A 8 -2.18 -5.90 27.68
N ARG A 9 -3.01 -6.92 27.40
CA ARG A 9 -3.31 -7.36 26.03
C ARG A 9 -4.27 -6.45 25.27
N ALA A 10 -5.07 -5.65 25.99
CA ALA A 10 -6.08 -4.77 25.40
C ALA A 10 -5.48 -3.48 24.81
N HIS A 11 -4.39 -2.95 25.39
CA HIS A 11 -3.74 -1.73 24.89
C HIS A 11 -2.97 -1.96 23.58
N ALA A 12 -2.32 -3.12 23.42
CA ALA A 12 -1.55 -3.45 22.23
C ALA A 12 -2.43 -3.61 20.96
N ALA A 13 -3.61 -4.21 21.10
CA ALA A 13 -4.55 -4.37 19.97
C ALA A 13 -5.14 -3.03 19.51
N SER A 14 -5.35 -2.08 20.42
CA SER A 14 -5.88 -0.74 20.11
C SER A 14 -4.85 0.15 19.39
N ALA A 15 -3.57 0.03 19.73
CA ALA A 15 -2.47 0.71 19.03
C ALA A 15 -2.23 0.16 17.62
N ALA A 16 -2.39 -1.16 17.41
CA ALA A 16 -2.27 -1.79 16.09
C ALA A 16 -3.36 -1.32 15.11
N GLY A 17 -4.60 -1.13 15.58
CA GLY A 17 -5.69 -0.55 14.78
C GLY A 17 -5.40 0.88 14.31
N GLY A 18 -4.76 1.70 15.16
CA GLY A 18 -4.34 3.06 14.81
C GLY A 18 -3.18 3.11 13.81
N ALA A 19 -2.23 2.18 13.92
CA ALA A 19 -1.11 2.08 12.97
C ALA A 19 -1.56 1.58 11.60
N GLY A 20 -2.43 0.57 11.54
CA GLY A 20 -3.01 0.07 10.29
C GLY A 20 -3.82 1.14 9.57
N ASN A 21 -4.66 1.89 10.29
CA ASN A 21 -5.44 2.97 9.70
C ASN A 21 -4.56 4.09 9.11
N ARG A 22 -3.50 4.49 9.83
CA ARG A 22 -2.53 5.47 9.32
C ARG A 22 -1.80 4.99 8.07
N LEU A 23 -1.37 3.72 8.06
CA LEU A 23 -0.70 3.13 6.91
C LEU A 23 -1.61 3.11 5.68
N SER A 24 -2.88 2.70 5.85
CA SER A 24 -3.86 2.71 4.77
C SER A 24 -4.10 4.13 4.23
N SER A 25 -4.26 5.13 5.10
CA SER A 25 -4.41 6.52 4.66
C SER A 25 -3.18 7.04 3.92
N MET A 26 -1.97 6.72 4.40
CA MET A 26 -0.73 7.09 3.72
C MET A 26 -0.63 6.44 2.35
N ASN A 27 -0.98 5.15 2.24
CA ASN A 27 -0.96 4.44 0.99
C ASN A 27 -1.91 5.07 -0.04
N THR A 28 -3.12 5.46 0.38
CA THR A 28 -4.07 6.16 -0.49
C THR A 28 -3.48 7.47 -1.04
N MET A 29 -2.90 8.31 -0.18
CA MET A 29 -2.29 9.58 -0.61
C MET A 29 -1.10 9.36 -1.55
N LEU A 30 -0.28 8.34 -1.28
CA LEU A 30 0.88 7.99 -2.11
C LEU A 30 0.44 7.44 -3.47
N ALA A 31 -0.59 6.59 -3.51
CA ALA A 31 -1.13 6.03 -4.75
C ALA A 31 -1.69 7.14 -5.67
N GLU A 32 -2.45 8.09 -5.11
CA GLU A 32 -2.98 9.23 -5.86
C GLU A 32 -1.85 10.08 -6.45
N TRP A 33 -0.86 10.43 -5.63
CA TRP A 33 0.31 11.19 -6.06
C TRP A 33 1.09 10.45 -7.15
N ALA A 34 1.38 9.16 -6.94
CA ALA A 34 2.14 8.33 -7.85
C ALA A 34 1.44 8.18 -9.21
N ALA A 35 0.12 8.01 -9.23
CA ALA A 35 -0.67 7.96 -10.45
C ALA A 35 -0.57 9.27 -11.25
N GLY A 36 -0.65 10.42 -10.56
CA GLY A 36 -0.48 11.73 -11.19
C GLY A 36 0.92 11.96 -11.76
N ALA A 37 1.95 11.42 -11.11
CA ALA A 37 3.33 11.46 -11.60
C ALA A 37 3.54 10.50 -12.79
N ALA A 38 2.93 9.31 -12.76
CA ALA A 38 3.08 8.28 -13.78
C ALA A 38 2.46 8.71 -15.12
N CYS A 39 1.31 9.40 -15.09
CA CYS A 39 0.68 9.96 -16.29
C CYS A 39 1.55 10.99 -17.02
N LYS A 40 2.61 11.49 -16.38
CA LYS A 40 3.53 12.50 -16.93
C LYS A 40 4.92 11.91 -17.22
N SER A 41 5.14 10.62 -16.96
CA SER A 41 6.48 10.01 -17.02
C SER A 41 6.40 8.53 -17.38
N ASP A 42 6.72 8.22 -18.64
CA ASP A 42 6.78 6.83 -19.13
C ASP A 42 7.83 6.00 -18.39
N THR A 43 8.94 6.62 -17.98
CA THR A 43 9.97 5.97 -17.16
C THR A 43 9.40 5.47 -15.83
N LEU A 44 8.46 6.21 -15.23
CA LEU A 44 7.84 5.82 -13.98
C LEU A 44 6.84 4.66 -14.18
N ILE A 45 6.09 4.67 -15.28
CA ILE A 45 5.26 3.53 -15.71
C ILE A 45 6.10 2.26 -15.85
N GLU A 46 7.28 2.34 -16.49
CA GLU A 46 8.16 1.18 -16.66
C GLU A 46 8.69 0.63 -15.34
N ARG A 47 8.99 1.50 -14.37
CA ARG A 47 9.41 1.06 -13.04
C ARG A 47 8.28 0.35 -12.30
N PHE A 48 7.05 0.84 -12.40
CA PHE A 48 5.89 0.17 -11.81
C PHE A 48 5.66 -1.21 -12.43
N GLU A 49 5.73 -1.32 -13.77
CA GLU A 49 5.64 -2.60 -14.47
C GLU A 49 6.77 -3.57 -14.05
N GLN A 50 8.01 -3.08 -13.89
CA GLN A 50 9.14 -3.88 -13.40
C GLN A 50 8.93 -4.40 -11.97
N MET A 51 8.19 -3.66 -11.13
CA MET A 51 7.82 -4.07 -9.79
C MET A 51 6.60 -5.01 -9.76
N GLY A 52 5.98 -5.29 -10.91
CA GLY A 52 4.82 -6.18 -11.02
C GLY A 52 3.47 -5.47 -10.91
N TYR A 53 3.42 -4.14 -11.09
CA TYR A 53 2.17 -3.40 -11.21
C TYR A 53 1.78 -3.24 -12.67
N SER A 54 0.61 -3.75 -13.05
CA SER A 54 0.05 -3.54 -14.39
C SER A 54 -0.61 -2.17 -14.48
N VAL A 55 0.12 -1.17 -14.95
CA VAL A 55 -0.25 0.26 -15.02
C VAL A 55 -0.17 0.84 -16.45
N ARG A 56 0.46 0.16 -17.40
CA ARG A 56 0.65 0.67 -18.76
C ARG A 56 -0.67 0.71 -19.53
N GLY A 57 -0.91 1.83 -20.19
CA GLY A 57 -2.14 2.08 -20.97
C GLY A 57 -3.37 2.41 -20.14
N LYS A 58 -3.26 2.48 -18.81
CA LYS A 58 -4.35 2.81 -17.89
C LYS A 58 -4.50 4.32 -17.69
N THR A 59 -5.70 4.76 -17.32
CA THR A 59 -5.93 6.14 -16.89
C THR A 59 -5.31 6.40 -15.51
N LYS A 60 -5.25 7.67 -15.11
CA LYS A 60 -4.76 8.06 -13.78
C LYS A 60 -5.50 7.31 -12.66
N GLU A 61 -6.82 7.28 -12.73
CA GLU A 61 -7.69 6.69 -11.70
C GLU A 61 -7.48 5.17 -11.62
N GLU A 62 -7.31 4.51 -12.76
CA GLU A 62 -7.01 3.09 -12.83
C GLU A 62 -5.60 2.76 -12.31
N ILE A 63 -4.62 3.63 -12.55
CA ILE A 63 -3.27 3.49 -11.99
C ILE A 63 -3.31 3.65 -10.47
N GLU A 64 -4.03 4.65 -9.97
CA GLU A 64 -4.20 4.87 -8.53
C GLU A 64 -4.79 3.63 -7.83
N GLU A 65 -5.85 3.05 -8.39
CA GLU A 65 -6.49 1.85 -7.83
C GLU A 65 -5.52 0.65 -7.78
N VAL A 66 -4.71 0.48 -8.83
CA VAL A 66 -3.68 -0.56 -8.86
C VAL A 66 -2.63 -0.35 -7.77
N LEU A 67 -2.17 0.89 -7.57
CA LEU A 67 -1.11 1.22 -6.62
C LEU A 67 -1.57 1.20 -5.16
N ARG A 68 -2.89 1.22 -4.88
CA ARG A 68 -3.43 0.99 -3.52
C ARG A 68 -3.25 -0.45 -3.07
N CYS A 69 -3.17 -1.39 -3.99
CA CYS A 69 -2.93 -2.79 -3.70
C CYS A 69 -1.42 -3.11 -3.80
N PRO A 70 -0.92 -4.15 -3.11
CA PRO A 70 0.41 -4.67 -3.41
C PRO A 70 0.49 -5.19 -4.86
N PRO A 71 1.69 -5.25 -5.46
CA PRO A 71 1.85 -5.74 -6.82
C PRO A 71 1.51 -7.24 -6.87
N THR A 72 0.85 -7.65 -7.94
CA THR A 72 0.38 -9.03 -8.16
C THR A 72 1.20 -9.79 -9.21
N GLY A 73 2.25 -9.15 -9.75
CA GLY A 73 3.21 -9.77 -10.68
C GLY A 73 4.01 -10.92 -10.05
N PRO A 74 4.60 -11.79 -10.88
CA PRO A 74 4.96 -13.16 -10.50
C PRO A 74 5.95 -13.10 -9.34
N GLU A 75 5.50 -13.71 -8.25
CA GLU A 75 6.19 -14.06 -7.03
C GLU A 75 7.71 -14.01 -7.15
N GLY A 76 8.32 -13.15 -6.33
CA GLY A 76 9.72 -13.23 -5.91
C GLY A 76 10.74 -13.56 -7.00
N ARG A 77 11.49 -12.57 -7.46
CA ARG A 77 12.91 -12.85 -7.74
C ARG A 77 13.59 -13.14 -6.41
N THR A 78 13.67 -14.44 -6.10
CA THR A 78 14.68 -15.14 -5.28
C THR A 78 15.09 -14.52 -3.96
#